data_AF-A0A7W4AAX9-F1
#
_entry.id   AF-A0A7W4AAX9-F1
#
_cell.length_a   1.000
_cell.length_b   1.000
_cell.length_c   1.000
_cell.angle_alpha   90.00
_cell.angle_beta   90.00
_cell.angle_gamma   90.00
#
_symmetry.space_group_name_H-M   'P 1'
#
loop_
_entity.id
_entity.type
_entity.pdbx_description
1 polymer ?
#
loop_
_entity_poly.entity_id
_entity_poly.type
_entity_poly.pdbx_seq_one_letter_code
_entity_poly.pdbx_strand_id
1 'polypeptide(L)'
;MFLTEQFGFFSLSALSAWGFLMAFFFNIFIYLIDIKRRTTLLLSSFVLMVSYMAGDHFFTWLSSTASTYLHWSLYDLATLFCLGICYLIMKKTTPSFFYLVFGLLVNIFLHTALYLDIQVNNNSTYWFLWDIYSFGVNIVDFTMIVALIVDRDILGLIKLKNGIKALFKGQQQKHLV
;
A
#
# COMPACT_ATOMS: atom_id res chain seq x y z
N MET A 1 -28.79 -12.16 0.63
CA MET A 1 -27.51 -11.97 -0.09
C MET A 1 -26.82 -10.64 0.24
N PHE A 2 -27.55 -9.62 0.71
CA PHE A 2 -26.96 -8.34 1.21
C PHE A 2 -26.01 -8.53 2.40
N LEU A 3 -26.40 -9.32 3.41
CA LEU A 3 -25.57 -9.56 4.59
C LEU A 3 -24.24 -10.26 4.26
N THR A 4 -24.24 -11.25 3.37
CA THR A 4 -23.01 -11.96 2.98
C THR A 4 -22.04 -11.10 2.20
N GLU A 5 -22.52 -10.23 1.30
CA GLU A 5 -21.66 -9.30 0.57
C GLU A 5 -21.13 -8.19 1.48
N GLN A 6 -21.97 -7.72 2.40
CA GLN A 6 -21.58 -6.75 3.41
C GLN A 6 -20.51 -7.34 4.35
N PHE A 7 -20.75 -8.50 4.95
CA PHE A 7 -19.75 -9.17 5.79
C PHE A 7 -18.47 -9.53 5.02
N GLY A 8 -18.56 -9.94 3.75
CA GLY A 8 -17.40 -10.20 2.91
C GLY A 8 -16.52 -8.96 2.69
N PHE A 9 -17.12 -7.85 2.28
CA PHE A 9 -16.40 -6.60 2.02
C PHE A 9 -15.83 -5.98 3.30
N PHE A 10 -16.62 -5.97 4.39
CA PHE A 10 -16.19 -5.47 5.69
C PHE A 10 -15.14 -6.37 6.36
N SER A 11 -15.18 -7.69 6.13
CA SER A 11 -14.19 -8.60 6.73
C SER A 11 -12.82 -8.48 6.09
N LEU A 12 -12.74 -8.26 4.77
CA LEU A 12 -11.45 -8.10 4.07
C LEU A 12 -10.74 -6.80 4.48
N SER A 13 -11.47 -5.69 4.52
CA SER A 13 -10.97 -4.39 5.03
C SER A 13 -10.59 -4.46 6.51
N ALA A 14 -11.43 -5.05 7.36
CA ALA A 14 -11.10 -5.25 8.77
C ALA A 14 -9.86 -6.14 8.96
N LEU A 15 -9.67 -7.14 8.10
CA LEU A 15 -8.51 -8.04 8.16
C LEU A 15 -7.22 -7.34 7.72
N SER A 16 -7.25 -6.50 6.68
CA SER A 16 -6.08 -5.70 6.29
C SER A 16 -5.70 -4.71 7.40
N ALA A 17 -6.69 -4.00 7.96
CA ALA A 17 -6.51 -3.10 9.09
C ALA A 17 -5.91 -3.81 10.31
N TRP A 18 -6.45 -4.98 10.66
CA TRP A 18 -5.91 -5.84 11.72
C TRP A 18 -4.47 -6.28 11.43
N GLY A 19 -4.16 -6.64 10.18
CA GLY A 19 -2.81 -7.02 9.77
C GLY A 19 -1.79 -5.89 9.95
N PHE A 20 -2.14 -4.65 9.60
CA PHE A 20 -1.28 -3.48 9.82
C PHE A 20 -1.08 -3.18 11.31
N LEU A 21 -2.13 -3.34 12.13
CA LEU A 21 -2.04 -3.24 13.59
C LEU A 21 -1.06 -4.27 14.16
N MET A 22 -1.16 -5.53 13.75
CA MET A 22 -0.26 -6.59 14.20
C MET A 22 1.19 -6.34 13.74
N ALA A 23 1.38 -5.86 12.51
CA ALA A 23 2.70 -5.48 12.01
C ALA A 23 3.31 -4.33 12.83
N PHE A 24 2.50 -3.36 13.27
CA PHE A 24 2.96 -2.29 14.15
C PHE A 24 3.36 -2.80 15.54
N PHE A 25 2.54 -3.64 16.18
CA PHE A 25 2.90 -4.23 17.49
C PHE A 25 4.17 -5.07 17.43
N PHE A 26 4.34 -5.85 16.37
CA PHE A 26 5.58 -6.59 16.14
C PHE A 26 6.79 -5.65 16.03
N ASN A 27 6.65 -4.52 15.34
CA ASN A 27 7.72 -3.53 15.23
C ASN A 27 8.00 -2.78 16.55
N ILE A 28 6.99 -2.54 17.41
CA ILE A 28 7.21 -2.08 18.78
C ILE A 28 8.07 -3.08 19.54
N PHE A 29 7.72 -4.37 19.47
CA PHE A 29 8.47 -5.42 20.15
C PHE A 29 9.94 -5.48 19.71
N ILE A 30 10.20 -5.43 18.40
CA ILE A 30 11.57 -5.35 17.86
C ILE A 30 12.31 -4.11 18.39
N TYR A 31 11.62 -2.97 18.41
CA TYR A 31 12.19 -1.72 18.91
C TYR A 31 12.55 -1.78 20.40
N LEU A 32 11.74 -2.48 21.22
CA LEU A 32 11.99 -2.67 22.65
C LEU A 32 13.23 -3.54 22.94
N ILE A 33 13.56 -4.48 22.04
CA ILE A 33 14.75 -5.35 22.16
C ILE A 33 16.03 -4.64 21.65
N ASP A 34 15.95 -3.35 21.34
CA ASP A 34 17.05 -2.53 20.80
C ASP A 34 17.60 -3.01 19.44
N ILE A 35 16.80 -3.78 18.72
CA ILE A 35 17.10 -4.21 17.35
C ILE A 35 16.48 -3.17 16.40
N LYS A 36 17.26 -2.67 15.42
CA LYS A 36 16.81 -1.70 14.39
C LYS A 36 16.26 -0.35 14.93
N ARG A 37 16.68 0.09 16.12
CA ARG A 37 16.15 1.27 16.87
C ARG A 37 16.30 2.66 16.21
N ARG A 38 16.76 2.75 14.95
CA ARG A 38 16.91 4.01 14.17
C ARG A 38 16.56 3.84 12.69
N THR A 39 15.56 3.03 12.39
CA THR A 39 15.10 2.78 11.03
C THR A 39 13.71 3.35 10.80
N THR A 40 13.34 3.60 9.55
CA THR A 40 11.98 4.04 9.18
C THR A 40 10.89 3.06 9.59
N LEU A 41 11.23 1.80 9.90
CA LEU A 41 10.31 0.67 10.07
C LEU A 41 9.20 0.90 11.11
N LEU A 42 9.54 1.38 12.31
CA LEU A 42 8.55 1.63 13.36
C LEU A 42 7.62 2.80 12.97
N LEU A 43 8.19 3.87 12.45
CA LEU A 43 7.44 5.07 12.08
C LEU A 43 6.51 4.78 10.89
N SER A 44 6.98 4.02 9.90
CA SER A 44 6.19 3.63 8.73
C SER A 44 5.07 2.65 9.08
N SER A 45 5.31 1.70 9.99
CA SER A 45 4.24 0.80 10.45
C SER A 45 3.20 1.54 11.28
N PHE A 46 3.59 2.54 12.08
CA PHE A 46 2.65 3.41 12.79
C PHE A 46 1.76 4.20 11.83
N VAL A 47 2.35 4.86 10.83
CA VAL A 47 1.59 5.62 9.83
C VAL A 47 0.58 4.73 9.10
N LEU A 48 0.98 3.52 8.69
CA LEU A 48 0.07 2.60 8.01
C LEU A 48 -1.02 2.04 8.91
N MET A 49 -0.72 1.74 10.18
CA MET A 49 -1.74 1.35 11.15
C MET A 49 -2.79 2.46 11.31
N VAL A 50 -2.37 3.70 11.57
CA VAL A 50 -3.31 4.83 11.74
C VAL A 50 -4.11 5.05 10.46
N SER A 51 -3.42 5.01 9.32
CA SER A 51 -4.02 5.11 8.00
C SER A 51 -5.17 4.12 7.84
N TYR A 52 -4.89 2.83 7.88
CA TYR A 52 -5.90 1.80 7.57
C TYR A 52 -6.99 1.71 8.64
N MET A 53 -6.68 2.01 9.91
CA MET A 53 -7.69 2.11 10.96
C MET A 53 -8.66 3.29 10.75
N ALA A 54 -8.17 4.44 10.28
CA ALA A 54 -9.02 5.60 10.04
C ALA A 54 -9.67 5.60 8.64
N GLY A 55 -9.03 5.02 7.62
CA GLY A 55 -9.54 5.06 6.25
C GLY A 55 -10.86 4.29 6.10
N ASP A 56 -10.89 3.04 6.54
CA ASP A 56 -12.07 2.20 6.30
C ASP A 56 -13.29 2.62 7.12
N HIS A 57 -13.11 3.00 8.38
CA HIS A 57 -14.22 3.34 9.26
C HIS A 57 -14.88 4.68 8.94
N PHE A 58 -14.14 5.67 8.42
CA PHE A 58 -14.70 6.99 8.13
C PHE A 58 -15.49 7.04 6.80
N PHE A 59 -15.08 6.28 5.77
CA PHE A 59 -15.67 6.41 4.44
C PHE A 59 -16.73 5.35 4.11
N THR A 60 -16.59 4.11 4.57
CA THR A 60 -17.54 3.02 4.26
C THR A 60 -18.85 3.11 5.03
N TRP A 61 -18.85 3.74 6.21
CA TRP A 61 -20.07 3.88 7.02
C TRP A 61 -21.03 4.93 6.48
N LEU A 62 -20.53 5.91 5.72
CA LEU A 62 -21.31 7.09 5.27
C LEU A 62 -21.83 6.99 3.83
N SER A 63 -21.18 6.26 2.90
CA SER A 63 -21.69 6.10 1.53
C SER A 63 -20.96 5.03 0.71
N SER A 64 -21.71 4.10 0.10
CA SER A 64 -21.23 3.15 -0.91
C SER A 64 -21.46 3.69 -2.33
N THR A 65 -20.96 4.89 -2.62
CA THR A 65 -21.09 5.52 -3.94
C THR A 65 -19.75 5.53 -4.65
N ALA A 66 -19.71 5.62 -5.98
CA ALA A 66 -18.42 5.55 -6.67
C ALA A 66 -17.52 6.80 -6.47
N SER A 67 -17.97 7.83 -5.74
CA SER A 67 -17.07 8.84 -5.14
C SER A 67 -16.13 8.26 -4.07
N THR A 68 -16.49 7.12 -3.46
CA THR A 68 -15.69 6.46 -2.42
C THR A 68 -14.32 5.99 -2.96
N TYR A 69 -14.23 5.57 -4.22
CA TYR A 69 -12.95 5.18 -4.84
C TYR A 69 -11.96 6.36 -4.96
N LEU A 70 -12.46 7.56 -5.26
CA LEU A 70 -11.63 8.76 -5.29
C LEU A 70 -11.15 9.14 -3.88
N HIS A 71 -12.02 9.03 -2.88
CA HIS A 71 -11.64 9.27 -1.49
C HIS A 71 -10.55 8.32 -1.02
N TRP A 72 -10.64 7.02 -1.34
CA TRP A 72 -9.58 6.05 -1.06
C TRP A 72 -8.27 6.42 -1.76
N SER A 73 -8.32 6.82 -3.04
CA SER A 73 -7.12 7.29 -3.74
C SER A 73 -6.48 8.52 -3.11
N LEU A 74 -7.27 9.50 -2.66
CA LEU A 74 -6.76 10.70 -1.98
C LEU A 74 -6.17 10.35 -0.61
N TYR A 75 -6.79 9.39 0.07
CA TYR A 75 -6.33 8.94 1.37
C TYR A 75 -4.97 8.22 1.24
N ASP A 76 -4.81 7.31 0.28
CA ASP A 76 -3.51 6.68 -0.01
C ASP A 76 -2.43 7.70 -0.42
N LEU A 77 -2.83 8.79 -1.09
CA LEU A 77 -1.92 9.89 -1.41
C LEU A 77 -1.47 10.63 -0.14
N ALA A 78 -2.39 10.89 0.79
CA ALA A 78 -2.05 11.51 2.08
C ALA A 78 -1.12 10.61 2.91
N THR A 79 -1.31 9.30 2.86
CA THR A 79 -0.47 8.34 3.61
C THR A 79 0.93 8.26 3.02
N LEU A 80 1.04 8.32 1.69
CA LEU A 80 2.31 8.45 0.99
C LEU A 80 3.04 9.75 1.38
N PHE A 81 2.33 10.86 1.52
CA PHE A 81 2.91 12.13 2.00
C PHE A 81 3.42 12.01 3.44
N CYS A 82 2.66 11.38 4.34
CA CYS A 82 3.08 11.09 5.70
C CYS A 82 4.33 10.19 5.75
N LEU A 83 4.42 9.18 4.88
CA LEU A 83 5.63 8.36 4.74
C LEU A 83 6.82 9.17 4.20
N GLY A 84 6.58 10.14 3.33
CA GLY A 84 7.59 11.10 2.88
C GLY A 84 8.17 11.92 4.04
N ILE A 85 7.31 12.45 4.92
CA ILE A 85 7.75 13.14 6.14
C ILE A 85 8.56 12.20 7.05
N CYS A 86 8.10 10.96 7.23
CA CYS A 86 8.82 9.95 8.00
C CYS A 86 10.23 9.71 7.47
N TYR A 87 10.38 9.66 6.14
CA TYR A 87 11.67 9.53 5.49
C TYR A 87 12.60 10.73 5.77
N LEU A 88 12.07 11.95 5.74
CA LEU A 88 12.86 13.16 6.03
C LEU A 88 13.41 13.17 7.47
N ILE A 89 12.64 12.64 8.43
CA ILE A 89 13.04 12.57 9.85
C ILE A 89 14.14 11.52 10.06
N MET A 90 13.96 10.30 9.54
CA MET A 90 14.83 9.16 9.88
C MET A 90 16.03 9.01 8.94
N LYS A 91 15.91 9.43 7.67
CA LYS A 91 16.92 9.36 6.58
C LYS A 91 17.50 7.97 6.25
N LYS A 92 17.26 6.94 7.09
CA LYS A 92 17.66 5.55 6.91
C LYS A 92 16.48 4.69 6.48
N THR A 93 16.42 4.39 5.18
CA THR A 93 15.38 3.52 4.61
C THR A 93 15.66 2.06 4.81
N THR A 94 14.60 1.31 5.08
CA THR A 94 14.58 -0.14 5.07
C THR A 94 14.00 -0.69 3.77
N PRO A 95 14.28 -1.97 3.41
CA PRO A 95 13.62 -2.64 2.29
C PRO A 95 12.10 -2.51 2.32
N SER A 96 11.50 -2.70 3.50
CA SER A 96 10.05 -2.54 3.73
C SER A 96 9.53 -1.20 3.23
N PHE A 97 10.23 -0.09 3.49
CA PHE A 97 9.80 1.25 3.05
C PHE A 97 9.59 1.32 1.53
N PHE A 98 10.41 0.63 0.73
CA PHE A 98 10.23 0.59 -0.72
C PHE A 98 8.95 -0.16 -1.12
N TYR A 99 8.65 -1.27 -0.45
CA TYR A 99 7.41 -2.03 -0.68
C TYR A 99 6.17 -1.23 -0.30
N LEU A 100 6.23 -0.43 0.78
CA LEU A 100 5.13 0.42 1.19
C LEU A 100 4.84 1.52 0.17
N VAL A 101 5.87 2.24 -0.27
CA VAL A 101 5.74 3.28 -1.30
C VAL A 101 5.22 2.68 -2.60
N PHE A 102 5.79 1.55 -3.03
CA PHE A 102 5.36 0.90 -4.27
C PHE A 102 3.91 0.38 -4.17
N GLY A 103 3.54 -0.25 -3.06
CA GLY A 103 2.20 -0.76 -2.83
C GLY A 103 1.15 0.35 -2.83
N LEU A 104 1.40 1.44 -2.10
CA LEU A 104 0.50 2.60 -2.09
C LEU A 104 0.35 3.23 -3.49
N LEU A 105 1.42 3.30 -4.28
CA LEU A 105 1.32 3.80 -5.66
C LEU A 105 0.45 2.90 -6.55
N VAL A 106 0.54 1.57 -6.39
CA VAL A 106 -0.32 0.62 -7.10
C VAL A 106 -1.77 0.78 -6.66
N ASN A 107 -2.04 0.91 -5.35
CA ASN A 107 -3.39 1.14 -4.83
C ASN A 107 -3.99 2.44 -5.37
N ILE A 108 -3.26 3.56 -5.34
CA ILE A 108 -3.69 4.85 -5.91
C ILE A 108 -4.07 4.69 -7.38
N PHE A 109 -3.23 3.99 -8.15
CA PHE A 109 -3.49 3.75 -9.58
C PHE A 109 -4.78 2.94 -9.78
N LEU A 110 -4.97 1.85 -9.04
CA LEU A 110 -6.16 1.01 -9.13
C LEU A 110 -7.43 1.75 -8.70
N HIS A 111 -7.39 2.47 -7.57
CA HIS A 111 -8.49 3.31 -7.08
C HIS A 111 -8.90 4.37 -8.12
N THR A 112 -7.91 5.06 -8.71
CA THR A 112 -8.16 6.08 -9.73
C THR A 112 -8.71 5.47 -11.02
N ALA A 113 -8.15 4.35 -11.47
CA ALA A 113 -8.60 3.68 -12.69
C ALA A 113 -10.07 3.23 -12.57
N LEU A 114 -10.45 2.67 -11.42
CA LEU A 114 -11.83 2.28 -11.16
C LEU A 114 -12.76 3.49 -11.04
N TYR A 115 -12.31 4.57 -10.41
CA TYR A 115 -13.06 5.83 -10.37
C TYR A 115 -13.34 6.37 -11.78
N LEU A 116 -12.33 6.42 -12.65
CA LEU A 116 -12.49 6.88 -14.03
C LEU A 116 -13.47 6.00 -14.82
N ASP A 117 -13.38 4.68 -14.65
CA ASP A 117 -14.27 3.73 -15.34
C ASP A 117 -15.74 3.90 -14.92
N ILE A 118 -16.00 3.94 -13.61
CA ILE A 118 -17.38 3.99 -13.10
C ILE A 118 -17.99 5.40 -13.23
N GLN A 119 -17.25 6.45 -12.90
CA GLN A 119 -17.81 7.82 -12.80
C GLN A 119 -17.64 8.66 -14.06
N VAL A 120 -16.48 8.56 -14.74
CA VAL A 120 -16.22 9.39 -15.93
C VAL A 120 -16.77 8.71 -17.18
N ASN A 121 -16.49 7.43 -17.34
CA ASN A 121 -16.97 6.65 -18.49
C ASN A 121 -18.40 6.13 -18.30
N ASN A 122 -19.00 6.30 -17.11
CA ASN A 122 -20.32 5.79 -16.74
C ASN A 122 -20.49 4.30 -17.02
N ASN A 123 -19.40 3.53 -16.95
CA ASN A 123 -19.44 2.10 -17.21
C ASN A 123 -20.08 1.40 -16.01
N SER A 124 -21.29 0.90 -16.21
CA SER A 124 -22.04 0.17 -15.19
C SER A 124 -21.95 -1.35 -15.37
N THR A 125 -21.22 -1.81 -16.39
CA THR A 125 -21.05 -3.24 -16.67
C THR A 125 -19.76 -3.78 -16.10
N TYR A 126 -19.87 -4.93 -15.44
CA TYR A 126 -18.74 -5.64 -14.92
C TYR A 126 -17.80 -6.08 -16.04
N TRP A 127 -16.50 -5.85 -15.85
CA TRP A 127 -15.46 -6.32 -16.77
C TRP A 127 -14.14 -6.52 -16.02
N PHE A 128 -13.14 -7.05 -16.74
CA PHE A 128 -11.89 -7.54 -16.18
C PHE A 128 -11.11 -6.57 -15.26
N LEU A 129 -11.26 -5.25 -15.44
CA LEU A 129 -10.64 -4.27 -14.55
C LEU A 129 -11.15 -4.39 -13.10
N TRP A 130 -12.43 -4.71 -12.92
CA TRP A 130 -13.06 -4.82 -11.61
C TRP A 130 -12.57 -6.06 -10.84
N ASP A 131 -12.27 -7.15 -11.55
CA ASP A 131 -11.56 -8.33 -11.02
C ASP A 131 -10.17 -7.94 -10.54
N ILE A 132 -9.38 -7.31 -11.41
CA ILE A 132 -8.01 -6.88 -11.09
C ILE A 132 -8.01 -5.96 -9.88
N TYR A 133 -8.95 -5.03 -9.81
CA TYR A 133 -9.10 -4.14 -8.67
C TYR A 133 -9.37 -4.90 -7.38
N SER A 134 -10.40 -5.77 -7.40
CA SER A 134 -10.89 -6.46 -6.19
C SER A 134 -9.83 -7.36 -5.58
N PHE A 135 -9.08 -8.11 -6.40
CA PHE A 135 -7.97 -8.93 -5.91
C PHE A 135 -6.69 -8.12 -5.70
N GLY A 136 -6.41 -7.16 -6.58
CA GLY A 136 -5.15 -6.41 -6.64
C GLY A 136 -4.89 -5.60 -5.37
N VAL A 137 -5.86 -4.78 -4.94
CA VAL A 137 -5.70 -3.94 -3.75
C VAL A 137 -5.43 -4.81 -2.51
N ASN A 138 -6.21 -5.89 -2.33
CA ASN A 138 -6.02 -6.81 -1.22
C ASN A 138 -4.63 -7.49 -1.25
N ILE A 139 -4.20 -8.01 -2.40
CA ILE A 139 -2.88 -8.66 -2.54
C ILE A 139 -1.75 -7.67 -2.22
N VAL A 140 -1.89 -6.42 -2.67
CA VAL A 140 -0.92 -5.36 -2.40
C VAL A 140 -0.86 -5.03 -0.91
N ASP A 141 -2.01 -4.90 -0.24
CA ASP A 141 -2.08 -4.66 1.20
C ASP A 141 -1.44 -5.79 2.01
N PHE A 142 -1.74 -7.05 1.69
CA PHE A 142 -1.09 -8.20 2.31
C PHE A 142 0.42 -8.19 2.10
N THR A 143 0.87 -7.84 0.90
CA THR A 143 2.30 -7.73 0.60
C THR A 143 2.96 -6.65 1.46
N MET A 144 2.32 -5.50 1.66
CA MET A 144 2.80 -4.43 2.53
C MET A 144 2.90 -4.87 4.00
N ILE A 145 1.89 -5.60 4.51
CA ILE A 145 1.88 -6.17 5.87
C ILE A 145 3.06 -7.13 6.05
N VAL A 146 3.23 -8.07 5.12
CA VAL A 146 4.32 -9.05 5.18
C VAL A 146 5.68 -8.35 5.07
N ALA A 147 5.80 -7.32 4.23
CA ALA A 147 7.03 -6.52 4.12
C ALA A 147 7.39 -5.81 5.43
N LEU A 148 6.41 -5.31 6.20
CA LEU A 148 6.63 -4.70 7.51
C LEU A 148 7.10 -5.70 8.59
N ILE A 149 6.69 -6.97 8.48
CA ILE A 149 7.05 -8.01 9.45
C ILE A 149 8.43 -8.59 9.12
N VAL A 150 8.65 -8.98 7.86
CA VAL A 150 9.89 -9.67 7.46
C VAL A 150 11.04 -8.67 7.29
N ASP A 151 10.74 -7.45 6.81
CA ASP A 151 11.72 -6.40 6.52
C ASP A 151 12.92 -6.90 5.69
N ARG A 152 12.64 -7.78 4.72
CA ARG A 152 13.59 -8.25 3.69
C ARG A 152 12.96 -8.08 2.32
N ASP A 153 13.79 -8.22 1.30
CA ASP A 153 13.34 -8.21 -0.10
C ASP A 153 12.68 -9.54 -0.46
N ILE A 154 11.39 -9.69 -0.11
CA ILE A 154 10.64 -10.96 -0.26
C ILE A 154 10.35 -11.27 -1.72
N LEU A 155 9.88 -10.28 -2.48
CA LEU A 155 9.55 -10.42 -3.90
C LEU A 155 10.72 -10.10 -4.83
N GLY A 156 11.89 -9.75 -4.28
CA GLY A 156 13.05 -9.38 -5.09
C GLY A 156 12.91 -8.03 -5.80
N LEU A 157 11.99 -7.16 -5.40
CA LEU A 157 11.78 -5.85 -6.03
C LEU A 157 13.03 -4.97 -6.00
N ILE A 158 13.84 -5.06 -4.94
CA ILE A 158 15.09 -4.30 -4.86
C ILE A 158 16.12 -4.86 -5.84
N LYS A 159 16.19 -6.19 -5.99
CA LYS A 159 17.00 -6.83 -7.04
C LYS A 159 16.55 -6.42 -8.44
N LEU A 160 15.23 -6.36 -8.68
CA LEU A 160 14.66 -5.94 -9.96
C LEU A 160 15.00 -4.48 -10.28
N LYS A 161 14.81 -3.55 -9.33
CA LYS A 161 15.24 -2.15 -9.47
C LYS A 161 16.72 -2.03 -9.83
N ASN A 162 17.58 -2.78 -9.14
CA ASN A 162 19.02 -2.76 -9.39
C ASN A 162 19.38 -3.38 -10.75
N GLY A 163 18.68 -4.43 -11.17
CA GLY A 163 18.83 -5.04 -12.50
C GLY A 163 18.43 -4.08 -13.62
N ILE A 164 17.28 -3.41 -13.51
CA ILE A 164 16.85 -2.37 -14.46
C ILE A 164 17.88 -1.24 -14.52
N LYS A 165 18.35 -0.76 -13.36
CA LYS A 165 19.36 0.30 -13.31
C LYS A 165 20.68 -0.13 -13.99
N ALA A 166 21.09 -1.38 -13.81
CA ALA A 166 22.28 -1.92 -14.46
C ALA A 166 22.10 -2.01 -15.98
N LEU A 167 20.92 -2.43 -16.47
CA LEU A 167 20.59 -2.49 -17.89
C LEU A 167 20.64 -1.09 -18.54
N PHE A 168 20.03 -0.09 -17.92
CA PHE A 168 20.08 1.30 -18.42
C PHE A 168 21.49 1.89 -18.41
N LYS A 169 22.31 1.55 -17.40
CA LYS A 169 23.72 2.00 -17.34
C LYS A 169 24.58 1.34 -18.42
N GLY A 170 24.34 0.06 -18.71
CA GLY A 170 24.98 -0.66 -19.81
C GLY A 170 24.57 -0.16 -21.20
N GLN A 171 23.34 0.35 -21.36
CA GLN A 171 22.90 1.00 -22.61
C GLN A 171 23.54 2.37 -22.83
N GLN A 172 23.77 3.16 -21.78
CA GLN A 172 24.46 4.45 -21.90
C GLN A 172 25.93 4.30 -22.32
N GLN A 173 26.62 3.24 -21.88
CA GLN A 173 27.99 2.96 -22.31
C GLN A 173 28.12 2.51 -23.77
N LYS A 174 27.07 1.90 -24.36
CA LYS A 174 27.05 1.49 -25.77
C LYS A 174 26.81 2.64 -26.75
N HIS A 175 26.30 3.79 -26.29
CA HIS A 175 26.06 4.97 -27.12
C HIS A 175 27.23 5.98 -27.15
N LEU A 176 28.27 5.74 -26.36
CA LEU A 176 29.46 6.61 -26.24
C LEU A 176 30.73 6.01 -26.87
N VAL A 177 30.61 4.84 -27.51
CA VAL A 177 31.65 4.15 -28.28
C VAL A 177 31.20 4.09 -29.73
#